data_AF-A0A653SUT7-F1
#
_entry.id   AF-A0A653SUT7-F1
#
_cell.length_a   1.000
_cell.length_b   1.000
_cell.length_c   1.000
_cell.angle_alpha   90.00
_cell.angle_beta   90.00
_cell.angle_gamma   90.00
#
_symmetry.space_group_name_H-M   'P 1'
#
loop_
_entity.id
_entity.type
_entity.pdbx_description
1 polymer ?
#
loop_
_entity_poly.entity_id
_entity_poly.type
_entity_poly.pdbx_seq_one_letter_code
_entity_poly.pdbx_strand_id
1 'polypeptide(L)'
;MINFRLQNFKIEDNHYQTKSISLINNLHDNKTNHFTLVIGNNGTGKSRLLGSITRALIGQYKAQNESLYFFSNYESEGELKKVISVSNSLSDKFPLDRAYRSSDISYKDEFYVYLGTRGRMGATSRNLIRRAIDIFLENYNNKNISKCYRHVFDYLDYRPNLTLEYGIKNNVMFKKQNVTPEDLHYYINSKKNYTGLNSSIYSNLEEKFSHMFPEICDFINNTNLNYGKTFRIDVDFSYSNINKLQSNNSKYEEDIKVYEYLNILRRLNLVRDFNVTLYKKDNSSFHFADASSGESNILSTLIALFLLMNQKLVCILVGNINI
;
A
#
# COMPACT_ATOMS: atom_id res chain seq x y z
N MET A 1 16.38 -25.22 -5.14
CA MET A 1 15.85 -24.35 -4.06
C MET A 1 14.54 -24.96 -3.60
N ILE A 2 14.34 -25.16 -2.30
CA ILE A 2 13.09 -25.72 -1.76
C ILE A 2 12.04 -24.61 -1.69
N ASN A 3 10.82 -24.88 -2.13
CA ASN A 3 9.71 -23.93 -2.07
C ASN A 3 9.25 -23.74 -0.62
N PHE A 4 8.88 -22.51 -0.24
CA PHE A 4 8.31 -22.28 1.09
C PHE A 4 6.94 -22.95 1.21
N ARG A 5 6.73 -23.64 2.33
CA ARG A 5 5.50 -24.36 2.68
C ARG A 5 5.23 -24.26 4.17
N LEU A 6 4.07 -23.74 4.54
CA LEU A 6 3.57 -23.83 5.91
C LEU A 6 2.74 -25.12 6.02
N GLN A 7 3.27 -26.15 6.67
CA GLN A 7 2.66 -27.47 6.74
C GLN A 7 1.55 -27.52 7.76
N ASN A 8 1.88 -27.15 8.99
CA ASN A 8 1.02 -27.28 10.15
C ASN A 8 1.03 -25.98 10.94
N PHE A 9 -0.12 -25.62 11.50
CA PHE A 9 -0.24 -24.45 12.35
C PHE A 9 -1.13 -24.74 13.56
N LYS A 10 -0.69 -24.34 14.74
CA LYS A 10 -1.43 -24.44 15.98
C LYS A 10 -1.46 -23.08 16.67
N ILE A 11 -2.65 -22.64 17.10
CA ILE A 11 -2.76 -21.47 17.96
C ILE A 11 -2.80 -21.96 19.41
N GLU A 12 -1.95 -21.38 20.25
CA GLU A 12 -1.93 -21.56 21.69
C GLU A 12 -1.85 -20.17 22.35
N ASP A 13 -2.97 -19.72 22.92
CA ASP A 13 -2.99 -18.57 23.80
C ASP A 13 -3.73 -18.91 25.11
N ASN A 14 -3.67 -18.00 26.08
CA ASN A 14 -4.22 -18.22 27.43
C ASN A 14 -5.72 -18.56 27.46
N HIS A 15 -6.47 -18.25 26.38
CA HIS A 15 -7.92 -18.40 26.33
C HIS A 15 -8.40 -19.28 25.17
N TYR A 16 -7.51 -19.69 24.27
CA TYR A 16 -7.85 -20.34 23.02
C TYR A 16 -6.71 -21.23 22.54
N GLN A 17 -7.03 -22.50 22.33
CA GLN A 17 -6.11 -23.48 21.75
C GLN A 17 -6.80 -24.20 20.59
N THR A 18 -6.07 -24.40 19.50
CA THR A 18 -6.54 -25.26 18.41
C THR A 18 -5.83 -26.60 18.44
N LYS A 19 -6.44 -27.61 17.80
CA LYS A 19 -5.67 -28.77 17.33
C LYS A 19 -4.67 -28.30 16.25
N SER A 20 -3.67 -29.13 15.95
CA SER A 20 -2.77 -28.86 14.81
C SER A 20 -3.60 -28.84 13.52
N ILE A 21 -3.54 -27.72 12.79
CA ILE A 21 -4.25 -27.52 11.53
C ILE A 21 -3.26 -27.81 10.40
N SER A 22 -3.52 -28.89 9.68
CA SER A 22 -2.76 -29.19 8.46
C SER A 22 -3.24 -28.28 7.33
N LEU A 23 -2.29 -27.56 6.73
CA LEU A 23 -2.52 -26.60 5.65
C LEU A 23 -2.12 -27.17 4.29
N ILE A 24 -1.34 -28.25 4.27
CA ILE A 24 -0.85 -28.89 3.06
C ILE A 24 -1.30 -30.34 3.03
N ASN A 25 -1.73 -30.78 1.85
CA ASN A 25 -1.91 -32.18 1.57
C ASN A 25 -0.63 -32.70 0.88
N ASN A 26 0.14 -33.52 1.59
CA ASN A 26 1.43 -34.06 1.14
C ASN A 26 1.31 -35.05 -0.03
N LEU A 27 0.09 -35.32 -0.51
CA LEU A 27 -0.18 -36.16 -1.68
C LEU A 27 0.05 -35.42 -3.02
N HIS A 28 0.28 -34.10 -3.01
CA HIS A 28 0.45 -33.29 -4.22
C HIS A 28 1.89 -32.80 -4.44
N ASP A 29 2.23 -32.46 -5.70
CA ASP A 29 3.57 -32.06 -6.11
C ASP A 29 4.09 -30.83 -5.35
N ASN A 30 5.24 -30.97 -4.69
CA ASN A 30 5.92 -29.90 -3.96
C ASN A 30 6.47 -28.78 -4.87
N LYS A 31 6.47 -28.98 -6.19
CA LYS A 31 7.05 -28.04 -7.17
C LYS A 31 6.11 -26.90 -7.59
N THR A 32 4.78 -27.03 -7.45
CA THR A 32 3.80 -26.02 -7.92
C THR A 32 3.35 -25.07 -6.82
N ASN A 33 2.60 -24.01 -7.15
CA ASN A 33 1.96 -23.19 -6.10
C ASN A 33 0.95 -24.03 -5.32
N HIS A 34 0.89 -23.83 -4.00
CA HIS A 34 -0.06 -24.51 -3.11
C HIS A 34 -1.11 -23.52 -2.62
N PHE A 35 -2.38 -23.93 -2.68
CA PHE A 35 -3.52 -23.12 -2.26
C PHE A 35 -4.29 -23.85 -1.18
N THR A 36 -4.48 -23.19 -0.04
CA THR A 36 -5.24 -23.71 1.09
C THR A 36 -6.47 -22.85 1.29
N LEU A 37 -7.65 -23.47 1.25
CA LEU A 37 -8.92 -22.80 1.49
C LEU A 37 -9.41 -23.09 2.91
N VAL A 38 -9.60 -22.04 3.71
CA VAL A 38 -10.16 -22.13 5.07
C VAL A 38 -11.63 -21.72 5.04
N ILE A 39 -12.53 -22.68 5.24
CA ILE A 39 -13.99 -22.48 5.27
C ILE A 39 -14.58 -22.65 6.67
N GLY A 40 -15.76 -22.10 6.90
CA GLY A 40 -16.53 -22.24 8.14
C GLY A 40 -17.52 -21.10 8.33
N ASN A 41 -18.44 -21.25 9.29
CA ASN A 41 -19.47 -20.25 9.58
C ASN A 41 -18.89 -18.90 10.04
N ASN A 42 -19.72 -17.85 10.04
CA ASN A 42 -19.33 -16.57 10.63
C ASN A 42 -19.05 -16.73 12.13
N GLY A 43 -18.03 -16.02 12.63
CA GLY A 43 -17.64 -16.09 14.04
C GLY A 43 -16.75 -17.28 14.44
N THR A 44 -16.47 -18.24 13.55
CA THR A 44 -15.67 -19.44 13.89
C THR A 44 -14.15 -19.22 14.03
N GLY A 45 -13.68 -17.97 13.89
CA GLY A 45 -12.27 -17.63 14.10
C GLY A 45 -11.36 -17.68 12.87
N LYS A 46 -11.89 -17.81 11.64
CA LYS A 46 -11.09 -17.80 10.40
C LYS A 46 -10.12 -16.61 10.30
N SER A 47 -10.60 -15.39 10.56
CA SER A 47 -9.76 -14.19 10.53
C SER A 47 -8.72 -14.16 11.66
N ARG A 48 -9.04 -14.77 12.82
CA ARG A 48 -8.09 -14.95 13.93
C ARG A 48 -6.98 -15.91 13.50
N LEU A 49 -7.31 -17.04 12.89
CA LEU A 49 -6.34 -18.00 12.34
C LEU A 49 -5.37 -17.34 11.35
N LEU A 50 -5.89 -16.66 10.33
CA LEU A 50 -5.04 -15.99 9.34
C LEU A 50 -4.17 -14.89 9.97
N GLY A 51 -4.73 -14.08 10.88
CA GLY A 51 -3.97 -13.07 11.61
C GLY A 51 -2.86 -13.66 12.49
N SER A 52 -3.12 -14.79 13.14
CA SER A 52 -2.13 -15.53 13.95
C SER A 52 -1.02 -16.12 13.08
N ILE A 53 -1.35 -16.72 11.93
CA ILE A 53 -0.34 -17.22 10.98
C ILE A 53 0.56 -16.07 10.55
N THR A 54 0.00 -14.95 10.13
CA THR A 54 0.81 -13.79 9.72
C THR A 54 1.73 -13.32 10.84
N ARG A 55 1.24 -13.18 12.07
CA ARG A 55 2.04 -12.75 13.22
C ARG A 55 3.20 -13.70 13.51
N ALA A 56 2.95 -15.01 13.45
CA ALA A 56 3.98 -16.02 13.65
C ALA A 56 5.07 -15.93 12.58
N LEU A 57 4.67 -15.85 11.30
CA LEU A 57 5.62 -15.77 10.17
C LEU A 57 6.48 -14.50 10.20
N ILE A 58 5.96 -13.38 10.71
CA ILE A 58 6.71 -12.12 10.82
C ILE A 58 7.40 -11.91 12.17
N GLY A 59 7.39 -12.92 13.04
CA GLY A 59 8.04 -12.87 14.36
C GLY A 59 7.37 -11.93 15.38
N GLN A 60 6.12 -11.51 15.15
CA GLN A 60 5.37 -10.64 16.06
C GLN A 60 4.58 -11.45 17.10
N TYR A 61 5.31 -12.07 18.03
CA TYR A 61 4.74 -12.92 19.09
C TYR A 61 4.19 -12.14 20.30
N LYS A 62 4.41 -10.82 20.39
CA LYS A 62 4.02 -9.97 21.53
C LYS A 62 3.11 -8.81 21.11
N ALA A 63 1.98 -8.64 21.79
CA ALA A 63 1.22 -7.39 21.76
C ALA A 63 1.87 -6.35 22.67
N GLN A 64 1.75 -5.06 22.33
CA GLN A 64 2.43 -3.96 23.06
C GLN A 64 1.93 -3.74 24.50
N ASN A 65 0.85 -4.38 24.96
CA ASN A 65 0.22 -4.08 26.26
C ASN A 65 -0.48 -5.27 26.98
N GLU A 66 -0.23 -6.53 26.61
CA GLU A 66 -0.87 -7.67 27.32
C GLU A 66 0.10 -8.83 27.56
N SER A 67 -0.16 -9.57 28.64
CA SER A 67 0.34 -10.93 28.94
C SER A 67 -0.13 -12.00 27.94
N LEU A 68 -0.73 -11.60 26.82
CA LEU A 68 -1.14 -12.45 25.71
C LEU A 68 0.06 -12.70 24.80
N TYR A 69 0.84 -13.71 25.17
CA TYR A 69 1.75 -14.36 24.25
C TYR A 69 0.91 -15.18 23.25
N PHE A 70 1.00 -14.87 21.96
CA PHE A 70 0.49 -15.75 20.92
C PHE A 70 1.53 -16.84 20.68
N PHE A 71 1.53 -17.92 21.48
CA PHE A 71 2.34 -19.08 21.13
C PHE A 71 1.68 -19.75 19.94
N SER A 72 2.33 -19.70 18.79
CA SER A 72 1.89 -20.44 17.61
C SER A 72 2.99 -21.39 17.25
N ASN A 73 2.74 -22.69 17.45
CA ASN A 73 3.63 -23.73 16.98
C ASN A 73 3.29 -24.00 15.52
N TYR A 74 4.29 -23.96 14.67
CA TYR A 74 4.11 -24.23 13.25
C TYR A 74 5.31 -24.98 12.69
N GLU A 75 5.02 -25.76 11.66
CA GLU A 75 6.03 -26.48 10.89
C GLU A 75 6.03 -25.91 9.48
N SER A 76 7.22 -25.58 8.98
CA SER A 76 7.40 -25.07 7.63
C SER A 76 8.63 -25.66 6.97
N GLU A 77 8.56 -25.80 5.65
CA GLU A 77 9.70 -26.14 4.80
C GLU A 77 10.12 -24.93 3.97
N GLY A 78 11.41 -24.89 3.63
CA GLY A 78 11.98 -23.84 2.79
C GLY A 78 12.13 -22.50 3.51
N GLU A 79 12.82 -21.57 2.85
CA GLU A 79 13.01 -20.22 3.36
C GLU A 79 11.88 -19.30 2.87
N LEU A 80 11.25 -18.59 3.79
CA LEU A 80 10.25 -17.57 3.47
C LEU A 80 10.95 -16.26 3.13
N LYS A 81 10.65 -15.66 1.96
CA LYS A 81 11.22 -14.37 1.56
C LYS A 81 10.27 -13.20 1.73
N LYS A 82 8.95 -13.45 1.68
CA LYS A 82 7.94 -12.40 1.79
C LYS A 82 6.59 -12.94 2.25
N VAL A 83 5.89 -12.16 3.08
CA VAL A 83 4.53 -12.39 3.53
C VAL A 83 3.66 -11.24 3.03
N ILE A 84 2.54 -11.57 2.37
CA ILE A 84 1.55 -10.59 1.93
C ILE A 84 0.22 -10.95 2.56
N SER A 85 -0.38 -10.03 3.28
CA SER A 85 -1.76 -10.19 3.76
C SER A 85 -2.70 -9.29 2.96
N VAL A 86 -3.82 -9.83 2.54
CA VAL A 86 -4.82 -9.12 1.73
C VAL A 86 -6.15 -9.17 2.46
N SER A 87 -6.81 -8.02 2.65
CA SER A 87 -8.12 -7.97 3.29
C SER A 87 -8.93 -6.75 2.87
N ASN A 88 -10.20 -6.97 2.56
CA ASN A 88 -11.16 -5.89 2.32
C ASN A 88 -12.04 -5.62 3.54
N SER A 89 -11.93 -6.44 4.58
CA SER A 89 -12.69 -6.28 5.82
C SER A 89 -12.05 -5.23 6.73
N LEU A 90 -12.87 -4.32 7.28
CA LEU A 90 -12.43 -3.39 8.34
C LEU A 90 -12.12 -4.11 9.66
N SER A 91 -12.60 -5.34 9.84
CA SER A 91 -12.51 -6.12 11.08
C SER A 91 -11.45 -7.23 11.04
N ASP A 92 -10.61 -7.26 10.01
CA ASP A 92 -9.55 -8.26 9.91
C ASP A 92 -8.52 -8.16 11.05
N LYS A 93 -7.79 -9.26 11.28
CA LYS A 93 -6.86 -9.39 12.41
C LYS A 93 -5.39 -9.37 12.00
N PHE A 94 -5.10 -9.04 10.73
CA PHE A 94 -3.72 -8.94 10.27
C PHE A 94 -2.95 -7.86 11.05
N PRO A 95 -1.64 -8.01 11.27
CA PRO A 95 -0.83 -6.93 11.80
C PRO A 95 -0.69 -5.81 10.74
N LEU A 96 -0.58 -4.56 11.17
CA LEU A 96 -0.14 -3.48 10.28
C LEU A 96 1.36 -3.64 10.04
N ASP A 97 1.81 -3.46 8.80
CA ASP A 97 3.23 -3.45 8.49
C ASP A 97 3.91 -2.11 8.82
N ARG A 98 5.21 -2.06 8.50
CA ARG A 98 6.08 -0.91 8.75
C ARG A 98 5.81 0.26 7.82
N ALA A 99 5.26 0.06 6.62
CA ALA A 99 4.97 1.16 5.68
C ALA A 99 3.91 2.12 6.23
N TYR A 100 3.02 1.66 7.11
CA TYR A 100 2.12 2.54 7.88
C TYR A 100 2.84 3.37 8.96
N ARG A 101 4.09 3.04 9.29
CA ARG A 101 4.90 3.69 10.32
C ARG A 101 6.05 4.54 9.75
N SER A 102 6.61 4.18 8.60
CA SER A 102 7.73 4.87 7.96
C SER A 102 7.51 5.08 6.46
N SER A 103 7.98 6.22 5.95
CA SER A 103 7.94 6.62 4.52
C SER A 103 9.04 6.05 3.63
N ASP A 104 10.16 5.56 4.16
CA ASP A 104 11.37 5.21 3.35
C ASP A 104 11.32 3.79 2.84
N ILE A 105 10.14 3.21 2.88
CA ILE A 105 10.00 1.79 2.72
C ILE A 105 9.69 1.54 1.25
N SER A 106 10.69 0.99 0.55
CA SER A 106 10.45 0.24 -0.68
C SER A 106 9.58 -0.97 -0.35
N TYR A 107 8.37 -1.02 -0.90
CA TYR A 107 7.47 -2.16 -0.69
C TYR A 107 8.05 -3.45 -1.31
N LYS A 108 8.99 -3.30 -2.26
CA LYS A 108 9.73 -4.42 -2.85
C LYS A 108 10.63 -5.12 -1.82
N ASP A 109 11.25 -4.37 -0.91
CA ASP A 109 12.24 -4.92 0.01
C ASP A 109 11.66 -5.32 1.38
N GLU A 110 10.41 -4.95 1.66
CA GLU A 110 9.74 -5.37 2.90
C GLU A 110 9.45 -6.86 2.93
N PHE A 111 9.81 -7.47 4.05
CA PHE A 111 9.43 -8.85 4.33
C PHE A 111 7.92 -9.02 4.48
N TYR A 112 7.21 -8.01 5.01
CA TYR A 112 5.76 -8.09 5.24
C TYR A 112 5.01 -6.89 4.66
N VAL A 113 3.99 -7.16 3.85
CA VAL A 113 3.14 -6.15 3.22
C VAL A 113 1.66 -6.47 3.48
N TYR A 114 0.95 -5.53 4.09
CA TYR A 114 -0.47 -5.61 4.38
C TYR A 114 -1.29 -4.76 3.40
N LEU A 115 -1.94 -5.44 2.46
CA LEU A 115 -2.87 -4.87 1.50
C LEU A 115 -4.29 -4.93 2.05
N GLY A 116 -4.63 -3.99 2.94
CA GLY A 116 -6.00 -3.87 3.42
C GLY A 116 -6.42 -2.46 3.81
N THR A 117 -7.67 -2.37 4.23
CA THR A 117 -8.38 -1.09 4.47
C THR A 117 -7.97 -0.40 5.78
N ARG A 118 -7.36 -1.12 6.71
CA ARG A 118 -6.88 -0.57 7.99
C ARG A 118 -5.58 0.22 7.81
N GLY A 119 -5.48 1.40 8.42
CA GLY A 119 -4.26 2.20 8.47
C GLY A 119 -4.05 2.84 9.84
N ARG A 120 -2.99 3.66 9.98
CA ARG A 120 -2.60 4.30 11.25
C ARG A 120 -3.68 5.22 11.83
N MET A 121 -4.48 5.86 10.98
CA MET A 121 -5.53 6.81 11.36
C MET A 121 -6.95 6.23 11.26
N GLY A 122 -7.09 4.90 11.25
CA GLY A 122 -8.37 4.21 11.12
C GLY A 122 -8.51 3.41 9.82
N ALA A 123 -9.69 2.83 9.62
CA ALA A 123 -9.96 1.90 8.52
C ALA A 123 -10.85 2.53 7.45
N THR A 124 -10.37 2.58 6.20
CA THR A 124 -11.09 3.12 5.04
C THR A 124 -10.72 2.35 3.77
N SER A 125 -11.67 2.14 2.86
CA SER A 125 -11.40 1.56 1.53
C SER A 125 -10.36 2.36 0.74
N ARG A 126 -10.31 3.68 0.97
CA ARG A 126 -9.31 4.58 0.37
C ARG A 126 -7.86 4.23 0.72
N ASN A 127 -7.61 3.59 1.87
CA ASN A 127 -6.26 3.19 2.24
C ASN A 127 -5.69 2.12 1.32
N LEU A 128 -6.53 1.16 0.88
CA LEU A 128 -6.09 0.09 0.00
C LEU A 128 -5.67 0.61 -1.38
N ILE A 129 -6.49 1.48 -2.00
CA ILE A 129 -6.14 2.07 -3.30
C ILE A 129 -4.93 2.99 -3.20
N ARG A 130 -4.83 3.82 -2.14
CA ARG A 130 -3.64 4.66 -1.91
C ARG A 130 -2.37 3.83 -1.87
N ARG A 131 -2.43 2.72 -1.14
CA ARG A 131 -1.33 1.79 -1.05
C ARG A 131 -1.02 1.11 -2.38
N ALA A 132 -2.05 0.72 -3.13
CA ALA A 132 -1.86 0.17 -4.47
C ALA A 132 -1.14 1.17 -5.38
N ILE A 133 -1.51 2.45 -5.34
CA ILE A 133 -0.85 3.52 -6.10
C ILE A 133 0.59 3.79 -5.61
N ASP A 134 0.84 3.81 -4.29
CA ASP A 134 2.20 3.93 -3.75
C ASP A 134 3.12 2.82 -4.29
N ILE A 135 2.70 1.56 -4.16
CA ILE A 135 3.43 0.38 -4.66
C ILE A 135 3.61 0.49 -6.17
N PHE A 136 2.57 0.99 -6.86
CA PHE A 136 2.57 1.11 -8.29
C PHE A 136 3.54 2.17 -8.82
N LEU A 137 3.60 3.34 -8.20
CA LEU A 137 4.49 4.43 -8.62
C LEU A 137 5.94 4.16 -8.29
N GLU A 138 6.23 3.43 -7.21
CA GLU A 138 7.59 2.94 -6.91
C GLU A 138 8.18 2.14 -8.09
N ASN A 139 7.33 1.50 -8.90
CA ASN A 139 7.74 0.66 -10.00
C ASN A 139 7.39 1.23 -11.39
N TYR A 140 6.97 2.50 -11.47
CA TYR A 140 6.45 3.10 -12.70
C TYR A 140 7.47 3.19 -13.84
N ASN A 141 8.76 3.39 -13.49
CA ASN A 141 9.85 3.44 -14.46
C ASN A 141 10.27 2.07 -15.02
N ASN A 142 9.72 0.97 -14.50
CA ASN A 142 10.09 -0.37 -14.92
C ASN A 142 9.21 -0.86 -16.07
N LYS A 143 9.79 -0.94 -17.26
CA LYS A 143 9.09 -1.35 -18.50
C LYS A 143 8.35 -2.70 -18.39
N ASN A 144 8.96 -3.69 -17.75
CA ASN A 144 8.35 -5.02 -17.63
C ASN A 144 7.09 -4.96 -16.76
N ILE A 145 7.15 -4.15 -15.71
CA ILE A 145 6.04 -3.89 -14.80
C ILE A 145 4.94 -3.10 -15.50
N SER A 146 5.29 -2.05 -16.25
CA SER A 146 4.34 -1.24 -17.04
C SER A 146 3.53 -2.08 -18.03
N LYS A 147 4.16 -3.08 -18.68
CA LYS A 147 3.44 -4.06 -19.52
C LYS A 147 2.44 -4.88 -18.72
N CYS A 148 2.80 -5.26 -17.50
CA CYS A 148 1.92 -6.07 -16.67
C CYS A 148 0.70 -5.28 -16.18
N TYR A 149 0.85 -4.00 -15.84
CA TYR A 149 -0.31 -3.17 -15.54
C TYR A 149 -1.28 -3.09 -16.69
N ARG A 150 -0.78 -2.93 -17.91
CA ARG A 150 -1.65 -2.97 -19.09
C ARG A 150 -2.51 -4.23 -19.13
N HIS A 151 -1.95 -5.40 -18.80
CA HIS A 151 -2.73 -6.65 -18.71
C HIS A 151 -3.76 -6.62 -17.58
N VAL A 152 -3.46 -6.02 -16.42
CA VAL A 152 -4.43 -5.83 -15.33
C VAL A 152 -5.58 -4.92 -15.76
N PHE A 153 -5.27 -3.79 -16.41
CA PHE A 153 -6.29 -2.87 -16.94
C PHE A 153 -7.14 -3.54 -18.02
N ASP A 154 -6.52 -4.29 -18.94
CA ASP A 154 -7.23 -5.03 -19.99
C ASP A 154 -8.13 -6.13 -19.41
N TYR A 155 -7.69 -6.84 -18.35
CA TYR A 155 -8.49 -7.84 -17.64
C TYR A 155 -9.76 -7.25 -17.01
N LEU A 156 -9.68 -6.01 -16.54
CA LEU A 156 -10.81 -5.29 -15.93
C LEU A 156 -11.61 -4.44 -16.92
N ASP A 157 -11.36 -4.62 -18.22
CA ASP A 157 -11.97 -3.86 -19.31
C ASP A 157 -11.82 -2.32 -19.19
N TYR A 158 -10.68 -1.89 -18.67
CA TYR A 158 -10.29 -0.49 -18.54
C TYR A 158 -9.19 -0.11 -19.51
N ARG A 159 -9.13 1.17 -19.88
CA ARG A 159 -7.95 1.72 -20.58
C ARG A 159 -6.76 1.69 -19.62
N PRO A 160 -5.54 1.47 -20.13
CA PRO A 160 -4.33 1.42 -19.32
C PRO A 160 -3.85 2.84 -18.92
N ASN A 161 -4.77 3.68 -18.48
CA ASN A 161 -4.58 5.08 -18.15
C ASN A 161 -5.31 5.38 -16.85
N LEU A 162 -4.69 6.17 -15.98
CA LEU A 162 -5.34 6.67 -14.77
C LEU A 162 -4.91 8.12 -14.53
N THR A 163 -5.80 8.90 -13.93
CA THR A 163 -5.51 10.26 -13.50
C THR A 163 -5.52 10.32 -11.99
N LEU A 164 -4.44 10.77 -11.38
CA LEU A 164 -4.34 11.05 -9.96
C LEU A 164 -4.64 12.52 -9.72
N GLU A 165 -5.66 12.81 -8.94
CA GLU A 165 -6.05 14.18 -8.59
C GLU A 165 -5.82 14.44 -7.10
N TYR A 166 -5.08 15.51 -6.82
CA TYR A 166 -4.68 15.93 -5.49
C TYR A 166 -5.36 17.24 -5.12
N GLY A 167 -6.18 17.22 -4.07
CA GLY A 167 -6.81 18.42 -3.54
C GLY A 167 -5.86 19.22 -2.66
N ILE A 168 -5.67 20.49 -3.00
CA ILE A 168 -4.74 21.38 -2.33
C ILE A 168 -5.50 22.12 -1.22
N LYS A 169 -5.02 22.01 0.01
CA LYS A 169 -5.68 22.67 1.13
C LYS A 169 -5.32 24.16 1.08
N ASN A 170 -6.32 25.04 1.10
CA ASN A 170 -6.09 26.48 1.19
C ASN A 170 -5.48 26.86 2.56
N ASN A 171 -4.16 26.78 2.64
CA ASN A 171 -3.35 27.11 3.82
C ASN A 171 -2.74 28.50 3.62
N VAL A 172 -2.53 29.24 4.71
CA VAL A 172 -1.95 30.59 4.67
C VAL A 172 -0.59 30.58 3.96
N MET A 173 0.18 29.51 4.13
CA MET A 173 1.44 29.28 3.44
C MET A 173 1.29 29.33 1.90
N PHE A 174 0.27 28.68 1.37
CA PHE A 174 -0.02 28.66 -0.07
C PHE A 174 -0.68 29.95 -0.59
N LYS A 175 -1.00 30.91 0.30
CA LYS A 175 -1.43 32.25 -0.12
C LYS A 175 -0.26 33.19 -0.40
N LYS A 176 0.97 32.79 -0.05
CA LYS A 176 2.18 33.55 -0.39
C LYS A 176 2.46 33.40 -1.89
N GLN A 177 2.98 34.46 -2.51
CA GLN A 177 3.40 34.40 -3.91
C GLN A 177 4.54 33.39 -4.12
N ASN A 178 5.47 33.33 -3.16
CA ASN A 178 6.61 32.43 -3.19
C ASN A 178 6.74 31.73 -1.85
N VAL A 179 6.82 30.40 -1.88
CA VAL A 179 6.95 29.54 -0.71
C VAL A 179 8.42 29.15 -0.55
N THR A 180 8.97 29.28 0.65
CA THR A 180 10.38 28.95 0.93
C THR A 180 10.53 27.75 1.89
N PRO A 181 11.71 27.12 1.98
CA PRO A 181 11.96 26.06 2.96
C PRO A 181 11.67 26.49 4.41
N GLU A 182 11.97 27.74 4.78
CA GLU A 182 11.68 28.29 6.10
C GLU A 182 10.18 28.30 6.40
N ASP A 183 9.34 28.50 5.39
CA ASP A 183 7.89 28.43 5.56
C ASP A 183 7.41 27.00 5.86
N LEU A 184 8.04 25.97 5.27
CA LEU A 184 7.76 24.56 5.58
C LEU A 184 8.18 24.23 7.01
N HIS A 185 9.38 24.66 7.41
CA HIS A 185 9.87 24.51 8.78
C HIS A 185 8.95 25.21 9.79
N TYR A 186 8.55 26.46 9.50
CA TYR A 186 7.63 27.21 10.36
C TYR A 186 6.27 26.51 10.46
N TYR A 187 5.70 26.05 9.34
CA TYR A 187 4.45 25.32 9.35
C TYR A 187 4.55 24.05 10.21
N ILE A 188 5.59 23.25 10.04
CA ILE A 188 5.82 22.04 10.82
C ILE A 188 5.94 22.36 12.31
N ASN A 189 6.78 23.34 12.69
CA ASN A 189 6.96 23.74 14.07
C ASN A 189 5.67 24.26 14.70
N SER A 190 4.85 25.01 13.95
CA SER A 190 3.53 25.43 14.41
C SER A 190 2.63 24.24 14.73
N LYS A 191 2.70 23.14 13.96
CA LYS A 191 1.89 21.93 14.16
C LYS A 191 2.35 21.07 15.33
N LYS A 192 3.64 21.07 15.66
CA LYS A 192 4.16 20.37 16.85
C LYS A 192 3.54 20.89 18.14
N ASN A 193 3.23 22.19 18.20
CA ASN A 193 2.76 22.87 19.40
C ASN A 193 1.27 22.65 19.74
N TYR A 194 0.47 22.04 18.86
CA TYR A 194 -0.96 21.87 19.11
C TYR A 194 -1.31 20.66 20.00
N THR A 195 -0.54 19.56 19.95
CA THR A 195 -0.77 18.35 20.79
C THR A 195 0.49 17.44 20.83
N GLY A 196 0.73 16.72 21.93
CA GLY A 196 1.92 15.85 22.08
C GLY A 196 2.06 14.72 21.03
N LEU A 197 0.96 14.09 20.58
CA LEU A 197 0.98 13.07 19.52
C LEU A 197 1.35 13.65 18.14
N ASN A 198 0.98 14.90 17.87
CA ASN A 198 1.36 15.58 16.63
C ASN A 198 2.86 15.95 16.66
N SER A 199 3.40 16.33 17.82
CA SER A 199 4.82 16.70 17.95
C SER A 199 5.76 15.61 17.42
N SER A 200 5.58 14.35 17.84
CA SER A 200 6.45 13.25 17.36
C SER A 200 6.29 12.97 15.87
N ILE A 201 5.07 13.03 15.33
CA ILE A 201 4.80 12.79 13.92
C ILE A 201 5.49 13.86 13.05
N TYR A 202 5.30 15.13 13.39
CA TYR A 202 5.85 16.22 12.59
C TYR A 202 7.37 16.36 12.76
N SER A 203 7.92 16.07 13.95
CA SER A 203 9.39 16.00 14.13
C SER A 203 10.03 14.91 13.26
N ASN A 204 9.46 13.70 13.26
CA ASN A 204 9.97 12.62 12.40
C ASN A 204 9.85 12.95 10.91
N LEU A 205 8.81 13.69 10.49
CA LEU A 205 8.68 14.13 9.10
C LEU A 205 9.73 15.18 8.74
N GLU A 206 10.01 16.14 9.61
CA GLU A 206 10.97 17.20 9.37
C GLU A 206 12.41 16.68 9.35
N GLU A 207 12.81 15.88 10.34
CA GLU A 207 14.14 15.25 10.40
C GLU A 207 14.42 14.51 9.10
N LYS A 208 13.40 13.84 8.57
CA LYS A 208 13.51 12.97 7.41
C LYS A 208 13.49 13.72 6.08
N PHE A 209 12.60 14.70 5.91
CA PHE A 209 12.32 15.28 4.60
C PHE A 209 12.83 16.71 4.42
N SER A 210 13.43 17.32 5.44
CA SER A 210 13.95 18.69 5.37
C SER A 210 14.92 18.92 4.21
N HIS A 211 15.77 17.94 3.89
CA HIS A 211 16.69 18.00 2.76
C HIS A 211 15.99 18.15 1.39
N MET A 212 14.73 17.72 1.27
CA MET A 212 13.93 17.84 0.04
C MET A 212 13.12 19.13 -0.04
N PHE A 213 13.10 19.95 1.02
CA PHE A 213 12.28 21.16 1.07
C PHE A 213 12.60 22.17 -0.04
N PRO A 214 13.86 22.39 -0.47
CA PRO A 214 14.14 23.26 -1.60
C PRO A 214 13.42 22.81 -2.88
N GLU A 215 13.54 21.53 -3.25
CA GLU A 215 12.93 20.96 -4.45
C GLU A 215 11.39 20.96 -4.38
N ILE A 216 10.83 20.71 -3.19
CA ILE A 216 9.38 20.77 -2.94
C ILE A 216 8.86 22.21 -3.09
N CYS A 217 9.59 23.20 -2.58
CA CYS A 217 9.24 24.62 -2.72
C CYS A 217 9.29 25.04 -4.19
N ASP A 218 10.35 24.69 -4.91
CA ASP A 218 10.46 24.94 -6.36
C ASP A 218 9.27 24.33 -7.11
N PHE A 219 8.90 23.09 -6.78
CA PHE A 219 7.72 22.44 -7.33
C PHE A 219 6.42 23.21 -7.02
N ILE A 220 6.20 23.61 -5.76
CA ILE A 220 5.02 24.38 -5.35
C ILE A 220 4.90 25.68 -6.14
N ASN A 221 6.01 26.41 -6.27
CA ASN A 221 6.05 27.72 -6.90
C ASN A 221 5.90 27.61 -8.43
N ASN A 222 6.60 26.67 -9.07
CA ASN A 222 6.58 26.51 -10.54
C ASN A 222 5.25 25.97 -11.06
N THR A 223 4.57 25.12 -10.29
CA THR A 223 3.27 24.55 -10.68
C THR A 223 2.10 25.44 -10.28
N ASN A 224 2.35 26.58 -9.62
CA ASN A 224 1.30 27.43 -9.05
C ASN A 224 0.32 26.63 -8.17
N LEU A 225 0.82 25.64 -7.43
CA LEU A 225 0.09 24.88 -6.41
C LEU A 225 -0.62 25.82 -5.42
N ASN A 226 -0.03 27.00 -5.19
CA ASN A 226 -0.56 28.09 -4.37
C ASN A 226 -1.92 28.62 -4.81
N TYR A 227 -2.22 28.57 -6.10
CA TYR A 227 -3.42 29.15 -6.70
C TYR A 227 -4.44 28.10 -7.17
N GLY A 228 -3.99 26.84 -7.35
CA GLY A 228 -4.83 25.73 -7.78
C GLY A 228 -5.69 25.16 -6.64
N LYS A 229 -6.90 24.69 -6.98
CA LYS A 229 -7.70 23.84 -6.06
C LYS A 229 -7.28 22.37 -6.13
N THR A 230 -6.76 21.95 -7.28
CA THR A 230 -6.42 20.56 -7.59
C THR A 230 -5.16 20.49 -8.45
N PHE A 231 -4.31 19.50 -8.19
CA PHE A 231 -3.18 19.13 -9.06
C PHE A 231 -3.45 17.75 -9.69
N ARG A 232 -3.09 17.55 -10.96
CA ARG A 232 -3.36 16.30 -11.68
C ARG A 232 -2.08 15.68 -12.23
N ILE A 233 -1.93 14.37 -12.07
CA ILE A 233 -0.91 13.55 -12.73
C ILE A 233 -1.63 12.53 -13.61
N ASP A 234 -1.33 12.53 -14.91
CA ASP A 234 -1.83 11.53 -15.84
C ASP A 234 -0.79 10.43 -16.06
N VAL A 235 -1.18 9.21 -15.70
CA VAL A 235 -0.33 8.03 -15.79
C VAL A 235 -0.82 7.16 -16.95
N ASP A 236 0.05 6.87 -17.91
CA ASP A 236 -0.30 6.22 -19.20
C ASP A 236 0.58 5.00 -19.49
N PHE A 237 -0.03 3.81 -19.55
CA PHE A 237 0.59 2.54 -19.92
C PHE A 237 0.14 2.04 -21.30
N SER A 238 -0.36 2.92 -22.15
CA SER A 238 -0.58 2.59 -23.54
C SER A 238 0.71 2.07 -24.18
N TYR A 239 0.57 1.20 -25.18
CA TYR A 239 1.72 0.67 -25.92
C TYR A 239 2.65 1.77 -26.43
N SER A 240 2.05 2.85 -26.95
CA SER A 240 2.73 4.05 -27.40
C SER A 240 3.57 4.70 -26.31
N ASN A 241 3.07 4.79 -25.08
CA ASN A 241 3.81 5.43 -23.99
C ASN A 241 4.90 4.50 -23.42
N ILE A 242 4.63 3.19 -23.32
CA ILE A 242 5.62 2.21 -22.86
C ILE A 242 6.82 2.13 -23.81
N ASN A 243 6.63 2.28 -25.11
CA ASN A 243 7.75 2.27 -26.06
C ASN A 243 8.63 3.52 -25.93
N LYS A 244 8.08 4.66 -25.50
CA LYS A 244 8.87 5.88 -25.23
C LYS A 244 9.87 5.71 -24.08
N LEU A 245 9.63 4.77 -23.15
CA LEU A 245 10.61 4.39 -22.12
C LEU A 245 11.94 3.88 -22.72
N GLN A 246 11.97 3.42 -23.98
CA GLN A 246 13.22 3.01 -24.63
C GLN A 246 14.07 4.18 -25.10
N SER A 247 13.44 5.34 -25.35
CA SER A 247 14.08 6.50 -25.97
C SER A 247 14.37 7.64 -25.00
N ASN A 248 13.50 7.87 -24.01
CA ASN A 248 13.69 8.93 -23.00
C ASN A 248 12.84 8.65 -21.75
N ASN A 249 13.51 8.39 -20.62
CA ASN A 249 12.87 8.15 -19.32
C ASN A 249 12.60 9.42 -18.52
N SER A 250 13.05 10.60 -18.97
CA SER A 250 13.02 11.83 -18.17
C SER A 250 11.62 12.18 -17.64
N LYS A 251 10.59 12.01 -18.48
CA LYS A 251 9.19 12.28 -18.08
C LYS A 251 8.71 11.35 -16.96
N TYR A 252 9.09 10.07 -17.01
CA TYR A 252 8.70 9.10 -15.98
C TYR A 252 9.40 9.37 -14.66
N GLU A 253 10.68 9.75 -14.71
CA GLU A 253 11.44 10.17 -13.53
C GLU A 253 10.86 11.45 -12.91
N GLU A 254 10.44 12.40 -13.75
CA GLU A 254 9.73 13.61 -13.30
C GLU A 254 8.39 13.28 -12.65
N ASP A 255 7.56 12.44 -13.26
CA ASP A 255 6.26 12.01 -12.69
C ASP A 255 6.44 11.33 -11.32
N ILE A 256 7.50 10.50 -11.16
CA ILE A 256 7.84 9.86 -9.88
C ILE A 256 8.23 10.90 -8.83
N LYS A 257 9.09 11.86 -9.17
CA LYS A 257 9.48 12.95 -8.25
C LYS A 257 8.29 13.81 -7.84
N VAL A 258 7.46 14.19 -8.81
CA VAL A 258 6.24 14.97 -8.56
C VAL A 258 5.31 14.21 -7.61
N TYR A 259 5.14 12.90 -7.81
CA TYR A 259 4.39 12.07 -6.87
C TYR A 259 4.98 12.08 -5.47
N GLU A 260 6.30 11.92 -5.36
CA GLU A 260 7.00 11.92 -4.09
C GLU A 260 6.77 13.22 -3.32
N TYR A 261 6.91 14.38 -3.98
CA TYR A 261 6.61 15.68 -3.39
C TYR A 261 5.16 15.79 -2.92
N LEU A 262 4.20 15.38 -3.75
CA LEU A 262 2.79 15.39 -3.39
C LEU A 262 2.49 14.45 -2.21
N ASN A 263 3.16 13.32 -2.11
CA ASN A 263 3.01 12.38 -1.01
C ASN A 263 3.57 12.97 0.30
N ILE A 264 4.70 13.68 0.26
CA ILE A 264 5.26 14.41 1.40
C ILE A 264 4.29 15.52 1.84
N LEU A 265 3.82 16.36 0.91
CA LEU A 265 2.84 17.42 1.19
C LEU A 265 1.53 16.87 1.77
N ARG A 266 1.10 15.69 1.32
CA ARG A 266 -0.05 14.98 1.90
C ARG A 266 0.20 14.55 3.33
N ARG A 267 1.38 14.03 3.66
CA ARG A 267 1.77 13.66 5.04
C ARG A 267 1.84 14.89 5.95
N LEU A 268 2.24 16.04 5.42
CA LEU A 268 2.18 17.35 6.09
C LEU A 268 0.76 17.93 6.19
N ASN A 269 -0.27 17.22 5.68
CA ASN A 269 -1.67 17.66 5.65
C ASN A 269 -1.88 18.97 4.87
N LEU A 270 -0.97 19.27 3.94
CA LEU A 270 -1.04 20.38 2.99
C LEU A 270 -1.84 19.98 1.74
N VAL A 271 -1.84 18.69 1.42
CA VAL A 271 -2.66 18.05 0.38
C VAL A 271 -3.58 17.02 1.06
N ARG A 272 -4.86 16.97 0.69
CA ARG A 272 -5.85 16.13 1.39
C ARG A 272 -6.58 15.16 0.49
N ASP A 273 -7.13 15.68 -0.60
CA ASP A 273 -7.93 14.86 -1.50
C ASP A 273 -6.97 14.08 -2.39
N PHE A 274 -7.27 12.80 -2.56
CA PHE A 274 -6.56 11.92 -3.45
C PHE A 274 -7.62 11.09 -4.14
N ASN A 275 -7.96 11.49 -5.36
CA ASN A 275 -8.93 10.82 -6.20
C ASN A 275 -8.18 10.14 -7.33
N VAL A 276 -8.57 8.90 -7.63
CA VAL A 276 -8.08 8.17 -8.78
C VAL A 276 -9.23 8.15 -9.78
N THR A 277 -8.99 8.61 -11.00
CA THR A 277 -9.95 8.53 -12.10
C THR A 277 -9.49 7.48 -13.08
N LEU A 278 -10.41 6.59 -13.46
CA LEU A 278 -10.19 5.50 -14.40
C LEU A 278 -11.01 5.75 -15.66
N TYR A 279 -10.61 5.11 -16.75
CA TYR A 279 -11.24 5.27 -18.05
C TYR A 279 -11.66 3.91 -18.59
N LYS A 280 -12.93 3.76 -18.97
CA LYS A 280 -13.43 2.58 -19.68
C LYS A 280 -13.03 2.61 -21.15
N LYS A 281 -13.15 1.47 -21.85
CA LYS A 281 -12.80 1.37 -23.28
C LYS A 281 -13.63 2.29 -24.18
N ASP A 282 -14.85 2.64 -23.77
CA ASP A 282 -15.74 3.59 -24.44
C ASP A 282 -15.39 5.07 -24.20
N ASN A 283 -14.27 5.35 -23.53
CA ASN A 283 -13.80 6.68 -23.10
C ASN A 283 -14.61 7.35 -21.99
N SER A 284 -15.62 6.68 -21.43
CA SER A 284 -16.24 7.17 -20.20
C SER A 284 -15.24 7.10 -19.05
N SER A 285 -15.23 8.12 -18.20
CA SER A 285 -14.42 8.16 -16.99
C SER A 285 -15.29 8.03 -15.75
N PHE A 286 -14.71 7.48 -14.69
CA PHE A 286 -15.36 7.43 -13.38
C PHE A 286 -14.32 7.60 -12.29
N HIS A 287 -14.71 8.22 -11.18
CA HIS A 287 -13.85 8.21 -10.01
C HIS A 287 -13.85 6.83 -9.41
N PHE A 288 -12.69 6.35 -9.00
CA PHE A 288 -12.53 5.08 -8.31
C PHE A 288 -13.42 4.99 -7.06
N ALA A 289 -13.68 6.11 -6.40
CA ALA A 289 -14.59 6.18 -5.26
C ALA A 289 -16.05 5.82 -5.61
N ASP A 290 -16.43 5.94 -6.89
CA ASP A 290 -17.77 5.65 -7.41
C ASP A 290 -17.88 4.22 -7.97
N ALA A 291 -16.77 3.48 -8.08
CA ALA A 291 -16.81 2.09 -8.50
C ALA A 291 -17.47 1.20 -7.44
N SER A 292 -18.02 0.06 -7.86
CA SER A 292 -18.56 -0.90 -6.89
C SER A 292 -17.47 -1.34 -5.91
N SER A 293 -17.85 -1.70 -4.68
CA SER A 293 -16.88 -2.15 -3.68
C SER A 293 -16.10 -3.38 -4.16
N GLY A 294 -16.74 -4.27 -4.93
CA GLY A 294 -16.11 -5.43 -5.54
C GLY A 294 -15.03 -5.03 -6.57
N GLU A 295 -15.38 -4.20 -7.56
CA GLU A 295 -14.45 -3.74 -8.59
C GLU A 295 -13.27 -2.95 -8.01
N SER A 296 -13.56 -2.03 -7.09
CA SER A 296 -12.55 -1.23 -6.39
C SER A 296 -11.52 -2.10 -5.68
N ASN A 297 -12.02 -3.14 -5.01
CA ASN A 297 -11.20 -4.10 -4.28
C ASN A 297 -10.35 -4.93 -5.24
N ILE A 298 -10.97 -5.52 -6.26
CA ILE A 298 -10.26 -6.34 -7.25
C ILE A 298 -9.15 -5.54 -7.91
N LEU A 299 -9.44 -4.31 -8.38
CA LEU A 299 -8.44 -3.45 -9.01
C LEU A 299 -7.28 -3.14 -8.06
N SER A 300 -7.58 -2.68 -6.84
CA SER A 300 -6.54 -2.30 -5.87
C SER A 300 -5.68 -3.50 -5.47
N THR A 301 -6.31 -4.66 -5.26
CA THR A 301 -5.60 -5.90 -4.94
C THR A 301 -4.73 -6.35 -6.10
N LEU A 302 -5.23 -6.35 -7.34
CA LEU A 302 -4.46 -6.80 -8.50
C LEU A 302 -3.27 -5.88 -8.79
N ILE A 303 -3.47 -4.56 -8.76
CA ILE A 303 -2.39 -3.58 -8.95
C ILE A 303 -1.28 -3.80 -7.91
N ALA A 304 -1.64 -3.92 -6.64
CA ALA A 304 -0.67 -4.05 -5.57
C ALA A 304 0.00 -5.44 -5.55
N LEU A 305 -0.78 -6.51 -5.68
CA LEU A 305 -0.29 -7.88 -5.52
C LEU A 305 0.65 -8.28 -6.65
N PHE A 306 0.34 -7.88 -7.89
CA PHE A 306 1.13 -8.26 -9.06
C PHE A 306 2.62 -7.90 -8.90
N LEU A 307 2.90 -6.71 -8.38
CA LEU A 307 4.27 -6.26 -8.14
C LEU A 307 5.01 -7.05 -7.08
N LEU A 308 4.32 -7.38 -6.01
CA LEU A 308 4.91 -8.04 -4.86
C LEU A 308 5.19 -9.52 -5.13
N MET A 309 4.50 -10.10 -6.11
CA MET A 309 4.66 -11.50 -6.55
C MET A 309 5.90 -11.75 -7.43
N ASN A 310 6.65 -10.72 -7.84
CA ASN A 310 7.86 -10.90 -8.64
C ASN A 310 9.00 -11.63 -7.89
N GLN A 311 8.85 -11.86 -6.58
CA GLN A 311 9.80 -12.63 -5.78
C GLN A 311 9.40 -14.11 -5.72
N LYS A 312 10.37 -15.02 -5.84
CA LYS A 312 10.16 -16.44 -5.54
C LYS A 312 10.01 -16.61 -4.02
N LEU A 313 9.19 -17.55 -3.56
CA LEU A 313 8.99 -17.90 -2.12
C LEU A 313 8.16 -16.89 -1.31
N VAL A 314 6.94 -16.59 -1.80
CA VAL A 314 5.99 -15.67 -1.17
C VAL A 314 4.84 -16.46 -0.51
N CYS A 315 4.47 -16.10 0.72
CA CYS A 315 3.25 -16.57 1.36
C CYS A 315 2.17 -15.48 1.30
N ILE A 316 1.01 -15.79 0.71
CA ILE A 316 -0.11 -14.86 0.58
C ILE A 316 -1.26 -15.34 1.47
N LEU A 317 -1.70 -14.49 2.39
CA LEU A 317 -2.85 -14.74 3.25
C LEU A 317 -4.00 -13.83 2.86
N VAL A 318 -5.08 -14.42 2.38
CA VAL A 318 -6.26 -13.69 1.92
C VAL A 318 -7.36 -13.83 2.95
N GLY A 319 -7.68 -12.73 3.63
CA GLY A 319 -8.86 -12.61 4.48
C GLY A 319 -10.14 -12.40 3.66
N ASN A 320 -11.28 -12.16 4.32
CA ASN A 320 -12.56 -11.96 3.62
C ASN A 320 -12.42 -10.94 2.47
N ILE A 321 -12.55 -11.45 1.24
CA ILE A 321 -12.81 -10.66 0.05
C ILE A 321 -14.33 -10.72 -0.13
N ASN A 322 -15.02 -9.61 0.06
CA ASN A 322 -16.38 -9.47 -0.42
C ASN A 322 -16.26 -9.37 -1.95
N ILE A 323 -16.59 -10.47 -2.66
CA ILE A 323 -16.71 -10.50 -4.12
C ILE A 323 -18.09 -9.98 -4.49
#